data_AF-A0A8J6SQE0-F1
#
_entry.id   AF-A0A8J6SQE0-F1
#
_cell.length_a   1.000
_cell.length_b   1.000
_cell.length_c   1.000
_cell.angle_alpha   90.00
_cell.angle_beta   90.00
_cell.angle_gamma   90.00
#
_symmetry.space_group_name_H-M   'P 1'
#
loop_
_entity.id
_entity.type
_entity.pdbx_description
1 polymer ?
#
loop_
_entity_poly.entity_id
_entity_poly.type
_entity_poly.pdbx_seq_one_letter_code
_entity_poly.pdbx_strand_id
1 'polypeptide(L)' 'MQLTNCTKFRNLQGDLFGGVTTAIVSLPLVLSFGVASGTGLVAGLYGTVCVVFLAALFSGIPTLTLNRPGQQP' A
#
# COMPACT_ATOMS: atom_id res chain seq x y z
N MET A 1 -21.56 -19.31 16.31
CA MET A 1 -21.14 -17.92 16.01
C MET A 1 -19.66 -17.82 16.34
N GLN A 2 -18.79 -17.97 15.34
CA GLN A 2 -17.32 -17.94 15.50
C GLN A 2 -16.82 -16.68 14.80
N LEU A 3 -16.85 -15.55 15.51
CA LEU A 3 -16.60 -14.22 14.94
C LEU A 3 -15.18 -13.69 15.22
N THR A 4 -14.25 -14.51 15.71
CA THR A 4 -12.94 -14.03 16.17
C THR A 4 -11.85 -15.11 16.08
N ASN A 5 -11.41 -15.48 14.87
CA ASN A 5 -10.12 -16.16 14.71
C ASN A 5 -9.53 -15.90 13.32
N CYS A 6 -8.25 -15.51 13.28
CA CYS A 6 -7.43 -15.17 12.11
C CYS A 6 -7.39 -13.69 11.69
N THR A 7 -7.03 -12.77 12.60
CA THR A 7 -6.23 -11.61 12.19
C THR A 7 -5.06 -12.16 11.39
N LYS A 8 -5.04 -11.92 10.07
CA LYS A 8 -4.15 -12.61 9.11
C LYS A 8 -2.69 -12.19 9.29
N PHE A 9 -2.07 -12.61 10.38
CA PHE A 9 -0.61 -12.69 10.48
C PHE A 9 -0.02 -13.68 9.44
N ARG A 10 -0.86 -14.45 8.74
CA ARG A 10 -0.46 -15.33 7.64
C ARG A 10 0.15 -14.59 6.44
N ASN A 11 -0.21 -13.32 6.23
CA ASN A 11 0.40 -12.47 5.20
C ASN A 11 1.32 -11.39 5.78
N LEU A 12 1.68 -11.47 7.06
CA LEU A 12 2.54 -10.48 7.71
C LEU A 12 3.88 -10.33 6.97
N GLN A 13 4.41 -11.44 6.46
CA GLN A 13 5.59 -11.44 5.61
C GLN A 13 5.34 -10.68 4.30
N GLY A 14 4.23 -10.94 3.61
CA GLY A 14 3.89 -10.23 2.36
C GLY A 14 3.74 -8.73 2.56
N ASP A 15 3.07 -8.31 3.63
CA ASP A 15 2.89 -6.89 3.98
C ASP A 15 4.22 -6.22 4.39
N LEU A 16 5.07 -6.92 5.14
CA LEU A 16 6.38 -6.41 5.55
C LEU A 16 7.32 -6.25 4.34
N PHE A 17 7.38 -7.24 3.46
CA PHE A 17 8.17 -7.16 2.22
C PHE A 17 7.63 -6.09 1.26
N GLY A 18 6.30 -5.94 1.16
CA GLY A 18 5.65 -4.88 0.39
C GLY A 18 5.95 -3.48 0.95
N GLY A 19 5.90 -3.32 2.29
CA GLY A 19 6.24 -2.08 2.99
C GLY A 19 7.70 -1.67 2.81
N VAL A 20 8.64 -2.61 2.98
CA VAL A 20 10.09 -2.37 2.79
C VAL A 20 10.40 -1.96 1.35
N THR A 21 9.85 -2.68 0.37
CA THR A 21 10.05 -2.36 -1.06
C THR A 21 9.55 -0.95 -1.38
N THR A 22 8.36 -0.60 -0.88
CA THR A 22 7.76 0.72 -1.08
C THR A 22 8.59 1.82 -0.41
N ALA A 23 9.10 1.57 0.81
CA ALA A 23 9.96 2.52 1.52
C ALA A 23 11.25 2.81 0.74
N ILE A 24 11.91 1.78 0.21
CA ILE A 24 13.17 1.93 -0.55
C ILE A 24 12.94 2.72 -1.85
N VAL A 25 11.83 2.49 -2.56
CA VAL A 25 11.53 3.20 -3.81
C VAL A 25 11.03 4.63 -3.56
N SER A 26 10.22 4.84 -2.52
CA SER A 26 9.65 6.16 -2.21
C SER A 26 10.66 7.11 -1.57
N LEU A 27 11.64 6.61 -0.82
CA LEU A 27 12.61 7.44 -0.11
C LEU A 27 13.47 8.34 -1.03
N PRO A 28 14.11 7.83 -2.10
CA PRO A 28 14.86 8.67 -3.03
C PRO A 28 13.93 9.56 -3.87
N LEU A 29 12.74 9.08 -4.23
CA LEU A 29 11.76 9.86 -4.98
C LEU A 29 11.34 11.11 -4.19
N VAL A 30 11.05 10.95 -2.89
CA VAL A 30 10.61 12.06 -2.04
C VAL A 30 11.74 13.02 -1.69
N LEU A 31 12.96 12.52 -1.53
CA LEU A 31 14.13 13.38 -1.32
C LEU A 31 14.43 14.21 -2.57
N SER A 32 14.44 13.57 -3.74
CA SER A 32 14.73 14.25 -5.00
C SER A 32 13.63 15.25 -5.36
N PHE A 33 12.36 14.87 -5.17
CA PHE A 33 11.23 15.78 -5.35
C PHE A 33 11.22 16.92 -4.31
N GLY A 34 11.52 16.62 -3.04
CA GLY A 34 11.56 17.64 -1.97
C GLY A 34 12.68 18.67 -2.15
N VAL A 35 13.84 18.24 -2.66
CA VAL A 35 14.95 19.15 -3.03
C VAL A 35 14.59 19.94 -4.29
N ALA A 36 14.02 19.31 -5.32
CA ALA A 36 13.61 19.98 -6.56
C ALA A 36 12.48 21.00 -6.35
N SER A 37 11.58 20.75 -5.39
CA SER A 37 10.43 21.63 -5.09
C SER A 37 10.80 22.87 -4.27
N GLY A 38 12.02 22.94 -3.72
CA GLY A 38 12.47 24.05 -2.86
C GLY A 38 11.80 24.13 -1.49
N THR A 39 10.81 23.29 -1.19
CA THR A 39 10.08 23.18 0.09
C THR A 39 10.83 22.35 1.15
N GLY A 40 11.92 21.70 0.76
CA GLY A 40 12.80 20.98 1.67
C GLY A 40 12.34 19.56 2.01
N LEU A 41 13.25 18.81 2.63
CA LEU A 41 13.14 17.38 2.90
C LEU A 41 11.96 17.02 3.82
N VAL A 42 11.65 17.89 4.78
CA VAL A 42 10.54 17.71 5.73
C VAL A 42 9.19 17.73 5.02
N ALA A 43 8.97 18.68 4.11
CA ALA A 43 7.73 18.77 3.35
C ALA A 43 7.53 17.56 2.42
N GLY A 44 8.62 17.08 1.81
CA GLY A 44 8.61 15.85 1.03
C GLY A 44 8.14 14.65 1.86
N LEU A 45 8.77 14.40 3.01
CA LEU A 45 8.41 13.29 3.91
C LEU A 45 6.93 13.30 4.31
N TYR A 46 6.38 14.47 4.67
CA TYR A 46 4.94 14.61 4.94
C TYR A 46 4.09 14.26 3.72
N GLY A 47 4.49 14.69 2.53
CA GLY A 47 3.84 14.33 1.27
C GLY A 47 3.80 12.82 1.03
N THR A 48 4.93 12.12 1.25
CA THR A 48 4.98 10.65 1.12
C THR A 48 4.06 9.95 2.12
N VAL A 49 4.04 10.37 3.38
CA VAL A 49 3.16 9.74 4.39
C VAL A 49 1.69 9.90 3.99
N CYS A 50 1.29 11.09 3.54
CA CYS A 50 -0.07 11.33 3.07
C CYS A 50 -0.42 10.50 1.82
N VAL A 51 0.50 10.40 0.85
CA VAL A 51 0.27 9.65 -0.40
C VAL A 51 0.18 8.14 -0.14
N VAL A 52 1.07 7.56 0.67
CA VAL A 52 1.06 6.13 0.99
C VAL A 52 -0.17 5.76 1.81
N PHE A 53 -0.60 6.63 2.72
CA PHE A 53 -1.83 6.44 3.48
C PHE A 53 -3.07 6.49 2.57
N LEU A 54 -3.14 7.45 1.63
CA LEU A 54 -4.22 7.50 0.64
C LEU A 54 -4.19 6.28 -0.28
N ALA A 55 -3.01 5.85 -0.74
CA ALA A 55 -2.87 4.66 -1.55
C ALA A 55 -3.39 3.42 -0.81
N ALA A 56 -3.08 3.26 0.48
CA ALA A 56 -3.58 2.16 1.29
C ALA A 56 -5.11 2.23 1.49
N LEU A 57 -5.67 3.43 1.67
CA LEU A 57 -7.12 3.66 1.80
C LEU A 57 -7.89 3.33 0.52
N PHE A 58 -7.35 3.69 -0.65
CA PHE A 58 -8.03 3.54 -1.94
C PHE A 58 -7.62 2.28 -2.72
N SER A 59 -6.63 1.52 -2.26
CA SER A 59 -6.24 0.20 -2.79
C SER A 59 -7.25 -0.89 -2.36
N GLY A 60 -8.53 -0.66 -2.64
CA GLY A 60 -9.65 -1.49 -2.19
C GLY A 60 -10.59 -1.92 -3.31
N ILE A 61 -10.23 -1.72 -4.58
CA ILE A 61 -11.11 -2.09 -5.69
C ILE A 61 -11.19 -3.62 -5.75
N PRO A 62 -12.35 -4.23 -5.48
CA PRO A 62 -12.49 -5.68 -5.57
C PRO A 62 -12.30 -6.12 -7.02
N THR A 63 -11.36 -7.02 -7.23
CA THR A 63 -11.11 -7.67 -8.52
C THR A 63 -12.44 -8.24 -9.01
N LEU A 64 -12.94 -7.71 -10.13
CA LEU A 64 -14.17 -8.18 -10.74
C LEU A 64 -13.95 -9.62 -11.21
N THR A 65 -14.34 -10.59 -10.40
CA THR A 65 -14.40 -11.99 -10.83
C THR A 65 -15.52 -12.10 -11.84
N LEU A 66 -15.17 -11.94 -13.12
CA LEU A 66 -16.06 -12.24 -14.24
C LEU A 66 -16.42 -13.73 -14.13
N ASN A 67 -17.66 -13.98 -13.69
CA ASN A 67 -18.26 -15.29 -13.62
C ASN A 67 -18.04 -16.03 -14.95
N ARG A 68 -17.30 -17.15 -14.93
CA ARG A 68 -17.14 -18.02 -16.09
C ARG A 68 -18.24 -19.09 -16.07
N PRO A 69 -19.10 -19.15 -17.09
CA PRO A 69 -20.13 -20.20 -17.17
C PRO A 69 -19.44 -21.54 -17.41
N GLY A 70 -19.50 -22.43 -16.42
CA GLY A 70 -18.87 -23.76 -16.47
C GLY A 70 -18.48 -24.38 -15.12
N GLN A 71 -18.80 -23.76 -13.99
CA GLN A 71 -18.60 -24.34 -12.66
C GLN A 71 -19.91 -24.31 -11.87
N GLN A 72 -20.68 -25.39 -11.97
CA GLN A 72 -21.80 -25.70 -11.10
C GLN A 72 -21.72 -27.21 -10.82
N PRO A 73 -21.75 -27.66 -9.55
CA PRO A 73 -21.76 -29.08 -9.22
C PRO A 73 -23.06 -29.75 -9.65
#